data_AF-A0A8T3RDW9-F1
#
_entry.id   AF-A0A8T3RDW9-F1
#
_cell.length_a   1.000
_cell.length_b   1.000
_cell.length_c   1.000
_cell.angle_alpha   90.00
_cell.angle_beta   90.00
_cell.angle_gamma   90.00
#
_symmetry.space_group_name_H-M   'P 1'
#
loop_
_entity.id
_entity.type
_entity.pdbx_description
1 polymer ?
#
loop_
_entity_poly.entity_id
_entity_poly.type
_entity_poly.pdbx_seq_one_letter_code
_entity_poly.pdbx_strand_id
1 'polypeptide(L)'
;MNNKLPMASLAIFSCFAGGVLADDGFRCGTHLVKAGDTKLDVMEKCGPPVFKETVSGANEALVEQWHYRLDTGSFPRILTFTGGRLVDIEAIAKP
;
A
#
# COMPACT_ATOMS: atom_id res chain seq x y z
N MET A 1 49.28 46.39 -7.48
CA MET A 1 47.98 46.54 -6.80
C MET A 1 47.10 45.38 -7.25
N ASN A 2 46.60 44.61 -6.29
CA ASN A 2 45.82 43.40 -6.48
C ASN A 2 44.46 43.70 -7.14
N ASN A 3 43.94 42.81 -7.99
CA ASN A 3 42.53 42.44 -7.83
C ASN A 3 42.27 41.01 -8.34
N LYS A 4 42.06 40.12 -7.38
CA LYS A 4 41.57 38.76 -7.60
C LYS A 4 40.06 38.83 -7.72
N LEU A 5 39.51 38.25 -8.78
CA LEU A 5 38.09 37.87 -8.80
C LEU A 5 38.05 36.33 -8.85
N PRO A 6 37.64 35.65 -7.77
CA PRO A 6 37.41 34.21 -7.83
C PRO A 6 36.10 33.99 -8.57
N MET A 7 36.17 33.32 -9.72
CA MET A 7 35.02 32.79 -10.44
C MET A 7 34.42 31.67 -9.58
N ALA A 8 33.65 32.03 -8.56
CA ALA A 8 32.90 31.09 -7.74
C ALA A 8 31.72 30.59 -8.58
N SER A 9 31.95 29.51 -9.32
CA SER A 9 30.88 28.75 -9.98
C SER A 9 29.96 28.17 -8.91
N LEU A 10 28.81 28.82 -8.73
CA LEU A 10 27.70 28.35 -7.91
C LEU A 10 27.09 27.12 -8.59
N ALA A 11 27.62 25.93 -8.31
CA ALA A 11 26.98 24.68 -8.70
C ALA A 11 25.72 24.51 -7.84
N ILE A 12 24.56 24.93 -8.37
CA ILE A 12 23.26 24.67 -7.78
C ILE A 12 22.98 23.17 -7.93
N PHE A 13 23.42 22.39 -6.94
CA PHE A 13 23.08 20.98 -6.82
C PHE A 13 21.63 20.87 -6.33
N SER A 14 20.69 21.01 -7.26
CA SER A 14 19.27 20.79 -6.98
C SER A 14 19.05 19.28 -6.81
N CYS A 15 19.17 18.81 -5.56
CA CYS A 15 18.61 17.52 -5.16
C CYS A 15 17.08 17.64 -5.24
N PHE A 16 16.51 17.24 -6.37
CA PHE A 16 15.08 16.95 -6.44
C PHE A 16 14.84 15.73 -5.52
N ALA A 17 14.48 15.99 -4.27
CA ALA A 17 14.03 14.97 -3.35
C ALA A 17 12.66 14.49 -3.84
N GLY A 18 12.65 13.57 -4.80
CA GLY A 18 11.45 12.87 -5.21
C GLY A 18 10.91 12.13 -3.98
N GLY A 19 9.73 12.55 -3.50
CA GLY A 19 9.06 11.88 -2.40
C GLY A 19 8.81 10.43 -2.77
N VAL A 20 9.31 9.50 -1.96
CA VAL A 20 8.93 8.10 -2.05
C VAL A 20 7.49 8.00 -1.55
N LEU A 21 6.54 7.84 -2.47
CA LEU A 21 5.21 7.39 -2.11
C LEU A 21 5.34 5.92 -1.72
N ALA A 22 5.28 5.64 -0.42
CA ALA A 22 5.16 4.28 0.05
C ALA A 22 3.77 3.78 -0.34
N ASP A 23 3.72 2.88 -1.33
CA ASP A 23 2.52 2.12 -1.65
C ASP A 23 2.37 1.04 -0.58
N ASP A 24 1.35 1.14 0.27
CA ASP A 24 1.12 0.18 1.34
C ASP A 24 0.81 -1.18 0.72
N GLY A 25 1.69 -2.15 0.94
CA GLY A 25 1.59 -3.50 0.41
C GLY A 25 1.39 -4.53 1.51
N PHE A 26 0.65 -5.60 1.20
CA PHE A 26 0.46 -6.74 2.09
C PHE A 26 1.18 -7.96 1.56
N ARG A 27 2.05 -8.55 2.39
CA ARG A 27 2.85 -9.71 2.02
C ARG A 27 2.17 -11.00 2.46
N CYS A 28 1.99 -11.92 1.51
CA CYS A 28 1.46 -13.26 1.71
C CYS A 28 2.52 -14.28 1.31
N GLY A 29 3.29 -14.79 2.28
CA GLY A 29 4.47 -15.61 2.00
C GLY A 29 5.51 -14.82 1.18
N THR A 30 5.81 -15.29 -0.03
CA THR A 30 6.74 -14.62 -0.96
C THR A 30 6.04 -13.61 -1.88
N HIS A 31 4.70 -13.60 -1.92
CA HIS A 31 3.92 -12.73 -2.78
C HIS A 31 3.58 -11.39 -2.11
N LEU A 32 3.36 -10.37 -2.92
CA LEU A 32 2.93 -9.04 -2.49
C LEU A 32 1.64 -8.68 -3.21
N VAL A 33 0.64 -8.27 -2.43
CA VAL A 33 -0.58 -7.62 -2.94
C VAL A 33 -0.55 -6.14 -2.61
N LYS A 34 -1.19 -5.33 -3.45
CA LYS A 34 -1.24 -3.87 -3.33
C LYS A 34 -2.51 -3.31 -3.93
N ALA A 35 -2.80 -2.03 -3.68
CA ALA A 35 -3.93 -1.36 -4.28
C ALA A 35 -3.94 -1.52 -5.82
N GLY A 36 -5.12 -1.77 -6.38
CA GLY A 36 -5.35 -2.04 -7.80
C GLY A 36 -5.43 -3.53 -8.17
N ASP A 37 -4.85 -4.43 -7.37
CA ASP A 37 -4.96 -5.88 -7.56
C ASP A 37 -6.43 -6.33 -7.57
N THR A 38 -6.77 -7.31 -8.40
CA THR A 38 -8.13 -7.86 -8.43
C THR A 38 -8.34 -8.86 -7.29
N LYS A 39 -9.60 -9.16 -6.96
CA LYS A 39 -9.93 -10.26 -6.03
C LYS A 39 -9.29 -11.59 -6.43
N LEU A 40 -9.15 -11.86 -7.73
CA LEU A 40 -8.50 -13.07 -8.21
C LEU A 40 -7.00 -13.04 -7.93
N ASP A 41 -6.31 -11.93 -8.24
CA ASP A 41 -4.88 -11.77 -7.94
C ASP A 41 -4.60 -11.98 -6.45
N VAL A 42 -5.44 -11.40 -5.58
CA VAL A 42 -5.31 -11.57 -4.12
C VAL A 42 -5.55 -13.02 -3.72
N MET A 43 -6.58 -13.67 -4.26
CA MET A 43 -6.86 -15.09 -3.95
C MET A 43 -5.72 -16.01 -4.39
N GLU A 44 -5.13 -15.78 -5.57
CA GLU A 44 -4.01 -16.58 -6.06
C GLU A 44 -2.74 -16.38 -5.23
N LYS A 45 -2.47 -15.14 -4.79
CA LYS A 45 -1.27 -14.79 -4.02
C LYS A 45 -1.38 -15.12 -2.52
N CYS A 46 -2.56 -14.97 -1.93
CA CYS A 46 -2.77 -15.04 -0.48
C CYS A 46 -3.62 -16.23 -0.03
N GLY A 47 -4.32 -16.90 -0.94
CA GLY A 47 -5.32 -17.90 -0.58
C GLY A 47 -6.55 -17.31 0.10
N PRO A 48 -7.42 -18.14 0.69
CA PRO A 48 -8.68 -17.69 1.27
C PRO A 48 -8.47 -16.85 2.53
N PRO A 49 -9.26 -15.77 2.74
CA PRO A 49 -9.24 -15.02 3.98
C PRO A 49 -9.87 -15.83 5.13
N VAL A 50 -9.58 -15.44 6.38
CA VAL A 50 -10.21 -16.07 7.56
C VAL A 50 -11.64 -15.61 7.77
N PHE A 51 -11.98 -14.41 7.28
CA PHE A 51 -13.32 -13.85 7.33
C PHE A 51 -13.51 -12.88 6.16
N LYS A 52 -14.74 -12.80 5.66
CA LYS A 52 -15.13 -11.91 4.57
C LYS A 52 -16.54 -11.41 4.82
N GLU A 53 -16.75 -10.11 4.62
CA GLU A 53 -18.06 -9.49 4.71
C GLU A 53 -18.30 -8.45 3.62
N THR A 54 -19.57 -8.19 3.32
CA THR A 54 -20.01 -7.08 2.47
C THR A 54 -20.46 -5.95 3.38
N VAL A 55 -19.84 -4.77 3.24
CA VAL A 55 -20.08 -3.60 4.10
C VAL A 55 -20.82 -2.47 3.40
N SER A 56 -21.08 -2.60 2.09
CA SER A 56 -21.87 -1.64 1.30
C SER A 56 -23.38 -1.89 1.38
N GLY A 57 -24.17 -0.84 1.25
CA GLY A 57 -25.62 -0.92 1.07
C GLY A 57 -26.05 -1.41 -0.33
N ALA A 58 -27.33 -1.77 -0.48
CA ALA A 58 -27.88 -2.35 -1.73
C ALA A 58 -27.79 -1.41 -2.95
N ASN A 59 -27.75 -0.10 -2.74
CA ASN A 59 -27.71 0.92 -3.80
C ASN A 59 -26.34 1.62 -3.88
N GLU A 60 -25.31 1.05 -3.27
CA GLU A 60 -23.95 1.59 -3.26
C GLU A 60 -23.03 0.72 -4.13
N ALA A 61 -21.84 1.23 -4.43
CA ALA A 61 -20.81 0.40 -5.03
C ALA A 61 -20.49 -0.78 -4.09
N LEU A 62 -20.39 -1.99 -4.63
CA LEU A 62 -20.09 -3.18 -3.83
C LEU A 62 -18.75 -3.01 -3.11
N VAL A 63 -18.80 -2.98 -1.77
CA VAL A 63 -17.64 -2.95 -0.89
C VAL A 63 -17.59 -4.25 -0.08
N GLU A 64 -16.47 -4.95 -0.18
CA GLU A 64 -16.20 -6.14 0.64
C GLU A 64 -14.93 -5.92 1.46
N GLN A 65 -14.93 -6.42 2.69
CA GLN A 65 -13.76 -6.47 3.56
C GLN A 65 -13.33 -7.92 3.75
N TRP A 66 -12.06 -8.21 3.48
CA TRP A 66 -11.46 -9.53 3.61
C TRP A 66 -10.39 -9.49 4.70
N HIS A 67 -10.52 -10.34 5.71
CA HIS A 67 -9.67 -10.34 6.88
C HIS A 67 -8.65 -11.45 6.73
N TYR A 68 -7.38 -11.08 6.79
CA TYR A 68 -6.27 -12.02 6.80
C TYR A 68 -5.59 -11.98 8.16
N ARG A 69 -5.35 -13.16 8.71
CA ARG A 69 -4.49 -13.35 9.88
C ARG A 69 -3.24 -14.08 9.41
N LEU A 70 -2.13 -13.36 9.44
CA LEU A 70 -0.81 -13.96 9.25
C LEU A 70 -0.43 -14.79 10.48
N ASP A 71 0.64 -15.56 10.31
CA ASP A 71 1.31 -16.40 11.28
C ASP A 71 1.73 -15.64 12.57
N THR A 72 2.10 -16.40 13.60
CA THR A 72 2.32 -15.91 14.96
C THR A 72 3.21 -14.66 15.00
N GLY A 73 2.66 -13.54 15.47
CA GLY A 73 3.38 -12.27 15.67
C GLY A 73 3.06 -11.16 14.66
N SER A 74 2.30 -11.45 13.61
CA SER A 74 1.87 -10.44 12.64
C SER A 74 0.49 -9.86 12.99
N PHE A 75 0.32 -8.54 12.82
CA PHE A 75 -0.98 -7.89 12.99
C PHE A 75 -1.94 -8.35 11.87
N PRO A 76 -3.22 -8.63 12.19
CA PRO A 76 -4.22 -8.89 11.16
C PRO A 76 -4.29 -7.75 10.14
N ARG A 77 -4.73 -8.09 8.92
CA ARG A 77 -4.96 -7.12 7.85
C ARG A 77 -6.39 -7.20 7.37
N ILE A 78 -6.97 -6.05 7.10
CA ILE A 78 -8.26 -5.90 6.42
C ILE A 78 -7.96 -5.39 5.01
N LEU A 79 -8.36 -6.15 4.01
CA LEU A 79 -8.28 -5.76 2.61
C LEU A 79 -9.67 -5.32 2.16
N THR A 80 -9.79 -4.05 1.76
CA THR A 80 -11.06 -3.48 1.29
C THR A 80 -11.11 -3.52 -0.23
N PHE A 81 -12.17 -4.09 -0.78
CA PHE A 81 -12.41 -4.17 -2.21
C PHE A 81 -13.61 -3.34 -2.62
N THR A 82 -13.46 -2.51 -3.65
CA THR A 82 -14.59 -1.82 -4.30
C THR A 82 -14.69 -2.27 -5.76
N GLY A 83 -15.87 -2.73 -6.17
CA GLY A 83 -16.10 -3.18 -7.56
C GLY A 83 -15.15 -4.30 -8.01
N GLY A 84 -14.61 -5.08 -7.08
CA GLY A 84 -13.69 -6.19 -7.36
C GLY A 84 -12.19 -5.86 -7.35
N ARG A 85 -11.81 -4.59 -7.10
CA ARG A 85 -10.41 -4.17 -6.95
C ARG A 85 -10.07 -3.86 -5.52
N LEU A 86 -8.87 -4.25 -5.10
CA LEU A 86 -8.29 -3.88 -3.82
C LEU A 86 -8.04 -2.37 -3.82
N VAL A 87 -8.64 -1.66 -2.87
CA VAL A 87 -8.51 -0.20 -2.77
C VAL A 87 -7.81 0.24 -1.49
N ASP A 88 -7.78 -0.61 -0.46
CA ASP A 88 -7.16 -0.28 0.82
C ASP A 88 -6.67 -1.54 1.56
N ILE A 89 -5.60 -1.36 2.34
CA ILE A 89 -4.94 -2.39 3.14
C ILE A 89 -4.70 -1.81 4.54
N GLU A 90 -5.53 -2.20 5.51
CA GLU A 90 -5.45 -1.68 6.87
C GLU A 90 -4.79 -2.68 7.82
N ALA A 91 -3.87 -2.20 8.66
CA ALA A 91 -3.31 -2.94 9.79
C ALA A 91 -4.17 -2.76 11.05
N ILE A 92 -4.73 -3.85 11.58
CA ILE A 92 -5.44 -3.79 12.86
C ILE A 92 -4.41 -3.70 13.99
N ALA A 93 -4.25 -2.52 14.57
CA ALA A 93 -3.45 -2.34 15.78
C ALA A 93 -4.14 -3.03 16.97
N LYS A 94 -3.35 -3.66 17.85
CA LYS A 94 -3.87 -4.14 19.14
C LYS A 94 -4.15 -2.93 20.03
N PRO A 95 -5.32 -2.83 20.70
CA PRO A 95 -5.59 -1.77 21.67
C PRO A 95 -4.64 -1.82 22.87
#